data_AF-A0A2V5KYQ8-F1
#
_entry.id   AF-A0A2V5KYQ8-F1
#
_cell.length_a   1.000
_cell.length_b   1.000
_cell.length_c   1.000
_cell.angle_alpha   90.00
_cell.angle_beta   90.00
_cell.angle_gamma   90.00
#
_symmetry.space_group_name_H-M   'P 1'
#
loop_
_entity.id
_entity.type
_entity.pdbx_description
1 polymer ?
#
loop_
_entity_poly.entity_id
_entity_poly.type
_entity_poly.pdbx_seq_one_letter_code
_entity_poly.pdbx_strand_id
1 'polypeptide(L)'
;MKTIRRVLDVIPSNSRTAAGFWQLGAFVVLVLLRHSAAGSDFRFDRDTVGFANATVFEYREGHPFLRQREKGEPKRYTRRCFVLCRTTMQFQKFARFDPHAPPLDDRALAARIRRVTRRAAWENPLPTNQRVVFPGYADLRAMSEARREVVRANIGLGWPTYFRFGNFRMLFEHDSKYYEETHANVNATLARGELFVGFLTTYPRLSINHAVLVYKRNPASQNDGIERFLVYDPNHPEAPRELTWSSRDRAFAYQKDWDFIGGFVRVYQIYGKWLQ
;
A
#
# COMPACT_ATOMS: atom_id res chain seq x y z
N MET A 1 -79.00 -7.33 -14.98
CA MET A 1 -80.12 -6.81 -15.80
C MET A 1 -79.65 -5.48 -16.40
N LYS A 2 -79.67 -5.36 -17.73
CA LYS A 2 -79.75 -4.14 -18.58
C LYS A 2 -79.06 -2.84 -18.10
N THR A 3 -78.36 -2.00 -18.86
CA THR A 3 -78.17 -1.73 -20.29
C THR A 3 -77.53 -0.32 -20.30
N ILE A 4 -76.31 -0.14 -20.84
CA ILE A 4 -76.00 0.60 -22.09
C ILE A 4 -75.95 2.16 -22.02
N ARG A 5 -74.90 2.70 -22.68
CA ARG A 5 -74.70 4.01 -23.37
C ARG A 5 -74.30 5.22 -22.50
N ARG A 6 -73.10 5.82 -22.75
CA ARG A 6 -72.73 6.77 -23.83
C ARG A 6 -73.48 8.10 -23.63
N VAL A 7 -72.90 9.30 -23.73
CA VAL A 7 -71.98 9.78 -24.78
C VAL A 7 -71.65 11.27 -24.51
N LEU A 8 -70.44 11.69 -24.93
CA LEU A 8 -69.98 12.99 -25.48
C LEU A 8 -70.19 14.27 -24.66
N ASP A 9 -69.06 14.89 -24.30
CA ASP A 9 -68.45 16.07 -24.95
C ASP A 9 -69.24 17.35 -24.73
N VAL A 10 -68.66 18.25 -23.94
CA VAL A 10 -68.70 19.69 -24.20
C VAL A 10 -67.40 20.28 -23.63
N ILE A 11 -66.46 20.65 -24.52
CA ILE A 11 -65.53 21.75 -24.27
C ILE A 11 -65.95 22.88 -25.21
N PRO A 12 -66.08 24.10 -24.70
CA PRO A 12 -65.46 25.20 -25.43
C PRO A 12 -64.64 26.10 -24.49
N SER A 13 -63.42 26.32 -24.96
CA SER A 13 -62.66 27.57 -24.97
C SER A 13 -63.10 28.69 -24.03
N ASN A 14 -62.17 29.15 -23.19
CA ASN A 14 -61.87 30.58 -23.20
C ASN A 14 -60.44 30.88 -22.75
N SER A 15 -59.94 31.94 -23.36
CA SER A 15 -58.58 32.43 -23.45
C SER A 15 -58.07 33.18 -22.20
N ARG A 16 -56.79 32.95 -21.90
CA ARG A 16 -55.74 33.90 -21.47
C ARG A 16 -56.08 34.94 -20.39
N THR A 17 -55.47 34.78 -19.20
CA THR A 17 -54.61 35.76 -18.48
C THR A 17 -54.19 35.09 -17.16
N ALA A 18 -52.94 34.65 -17.00
CA ALA A 18 -51.79 35.39 -16.45
C ALA A 18 -51.56 35.10 -14.94
N ALA A 19 -50.28 34.86 -14.59
CA ALA A 19 -49.72 34.54 -13.27
C ALA A 19 -50.08 33.14 -12.73
N GLY A 20 -49.18 32.19 -12.55
CA GLY A 20 -47.77 32.32 -12.16
C GLY A 20 -47.57 31.73 -10.76
N PHE A 21 -47.71 30.42 -10.61
CA PHE A 21 -47.26 29.68 -9.42
C PHE A 21 -46.61 28.37 -9.85
N TRP A 22 -45.37 28.51 -10.31
CA TRP A 22 -44.36 27.45 -10.33
C TRP A 22 -43.44 27.76 -9.17
N GLN A 23 -43.36 26.93 -8.13
CA GLN A 23 -42.22 26.71 -7.19
C GLN A 23 -42.67 25.61 -6.20
N LEU A 24 -41.91 24.61 -5.79
CA LEU A 24 -40.61 24.06 -6.18
C LEU A 24 -40.49 22.76 -5.37
N GLY A 25 -40.48 21.60 -6.02
CA GLY A 25 -40.12 20.35 -5.37
C GLY A 25 -38.60 20.30 -5.20
N ALA A 26 -38.12 20.43 -3.96
CA ALA A 26 -36.69 20.32 -3.67
C ALA A 26 -36.25 18.84 -3.78
N PHE A 27 -35.83 18.42 -4.97
CA PHE A 27 -35.02 17.21 -5.13
C PHE A 27 -33.56 17.55 -4.79
N VAL A 28 -33.13 17.19 -3.58
CA VAL A 28 -31.71 17.18 -3.24
C VAL A 28 -31.06 16.00 -3.94
N VAL A 29 -30.52 16.22 -5.14
CA VAL A 29 -29.62 15.27 -5.78
C VAL A 29 -28.28 15.40 -5.07
N LEU A 30 -27.99 14.46 -4.17
CA LEU A 30 -26.67 14.27 -3.59
C LEU A 30 -25.74 13.77 -4.71
N VAL A 31 -25.09 14.70 -5.39
CA VAL A 31 -23.98 14.39 -6.28
C VAL A 31 -22.84 13.89 -5.40
N LEU A 32 -22.75 12.58 -5.23
CA LEU A 32 -21.52 11.93 -4.80
C LEU A 32 -20.48 12.25 -5.89
N LEU A 33 -19.68 13.28 -5.66
CA LEU A 33 -18.41 13.46 -6.34
C LEU A 33 -17.62 12.18 -6.12
N ARG A 34 -17.68 11.29 -7.11
CA ARG A 34 -16.66 10.27 -7.29
C ARG A 34 -15.36 11.05 -7.38
N HIS A 35 -14.58 11.04 -6.30
CA HIS A 35 -13.16 11.31 -6.42
C HIS A 35 -12.69 10.36 -7.51
N SER A 36 -12.32 10.91 -8.66
CA SER A 36 -11.55 10.19 -9.67
C SER A 36 -10.46 9.45 -8.89
N ALA A 37 -10.33 8.14 -9.13
CA ALA A 37 -9.33 7.30 -8.50
C ALA A 37 -7.94 7.86 -8.84
N ALA A 38 -7.48 8.83 -8.06
CA ALA A 38 -6.11 9.23 -8.04
C ALA A 38 -5.37 7.99 -7.55
N GLY A 39 -4.53 7.41 -8.42
CA GLY A 39 -3.51 6.48 -7.95
C GLY A 39 -2.83 7.09 -6.73
N SER A 40 -2.39 6.27 -5.77
CA SER A 40 -1.83 6.82 -4.53
C SER A 40 -0.82 7.93 -4.86
N ASP A 41 -0.91 9.09 -4.22
CA ASP A 41 0.10 10.17 -4.31
C ASP A 41 1.49 9.71 -3.82
N PHE A 42 1.62 8.45 -3.44
CA PHE A 42 2.85 7.81 -3.05
C PHE A 42 3.91 7.91 -4.15
N ARG A 43 5.03 8.50 -3.76
CA ARG A 43 6.22 8.68 -4.56
C ARG A 43 7.38 7.93 -3.96
N PHE A 44 7.93 6.98 -4.72
CA PHE A 44 9.07 6.18 -4.27
C PHE A 44 10.23 7.05 -3.76
N ASP A 45 10.54 8.13 -4.47
CA ASP A 45 11.65 9.05 -4.17
C ASP A 45 11.42 9.95 -2.95
N ARG A 46 10.24 9.92 -2.33
CA ARG A 46 9.88 10.79 -1.18
C ARG A 46 9.33 10.01 0.00
N ASP A 47 8.42 9.08 -0.27
CA ASP A 47 7.60 8.44 0.74
C ASP A 47 8.18 7.12 1.25
N THR A 48 9.35 6.70 0.77
CA THR A 48 10.08 5.51 1.24
C THR A 48 11.20 5.88 2.21
N VAL A 49 11.66 4.89 2.99
CA VAL A 49 12.84 5.05 3.83
C VAL A 49 14.11 5.05 2.96
N GLY A 50 14.98 6.05 3.12
CA GLY A 50 16.20 6.27 2.34
C GLY A 50 17.42 5.48 2.83
N PHE A 51 17.23 4.36 3.54
CA PHE A 51 18.32 3.46 3.91
C PHE A 51 17.91 2.01 3.75
N ALA A 52 18.88 1.17 3.40
CA ALA A 52 18.65 -0.24 3.15
C ALA A 52 18.45 -1.03 4.46
N ASN A 53 17.55 -2.00 4.40
CA ASN A 53 17.64 -3.21 5.20
C ASN A 53 18.72 -4.10 4.60
N ALA A 54 19.84 -4.22 5.29
CA ALA A 54 20.88 -5.13 4.85
C ALA A 54 20.41 -6.59 4.99
N THR A 55 20.84 -7.44 4.08
CA THR A 55 20.53 -8.87 4.13
C THR A 55 21.44 -9.63 5.07
N VAL A 56 20.92 -10.74 5.60
CA VAL A 56 21.70 -11.70 6.43
C VAL A 56 22.24 -12.85 5.60
N PHE A 57 21.62 -13.09 4.44
CA PHE A 57 22.07 -14.07 3.49
C PHE A 57 22.81 -13.39 2.35
N GLU A 58 23.93 -13.95 1.95
CA GLU A 58 24.51 -13.72 0.63
C GLU A 58 24.04 -14.85 -0.27
N TYR A 59 23.54 -14.53 -1.46
CA TYR A 59 23.09 -15.54 -2.40
C TYR A 59 24.17 -15.76 -3.47
N ARG A 60 24.67 -16.99 -3.57
CA ARG A 60 25.57 -17.41 -4.66
C ARG A 60 24.83 -18.48 -5.45
N GLU A 61 24.62 -18.22 -6.74
CA GLU A 61 23.92 -19.14 -7.66
C GLU A 61 22.51 -19.55 -7.17
N GLY A 62 21.82 -18.66 -6.45
CA GLY A 62 20.46 -18.90 -5.93
C GLY A 62 20.39 -19.72 -4.65
N HIS A 63 21.53 -20.07 -4.06
CA HIS A 63 21.59 -20.72 -2.76
C HIS A 63 21.90 -19.69 -1.66
N PRO A 64 21.11 -19.65 -0.57
CA PRO A 64 21.36 -18.74 0.54
C PRO A 64 22.55 -19.23 1.37
N PHE A 65 23.55 -18.37 1.56
CA PHE A 65 24.66 -18.57 2.50
C PHE A 65 24.55 -17.58 3.65
N LEU A 66 24.71 -18.05 4.88
CA LEU A 66 24.76 -17.13 6.01
C LEU A 66 26.03 -16.27 5.87
N ARG A 67 25.86 -14.96 5.75
CA ARG A 67 27.01 -14.06 5.69
C ARG A 67 27.77 -14.12 7.01
N GLN A 68 29.05 -14.49 6.94
CA GLN A 68 29.93 -14.43 8.09
C GLN A 68 30.30 -12.96 8.35
N ARG A 69 30.04 -12.46 9.55
CA ARG A 69 30.40 -11.10 9.94
C ARG A 69 31.91 -11.03 10.16
N GLU A 70 32.58 -10.09 9.50
CA GLU A 70 33.99 -9.82 9.76
C GLU A 70 34.17 -9.14 11.12
N LYS A 71 35.27 -9.48 11.81
CA LYS A 71 35.58 -8.91 13.13
C LYS A 71 35.85 -7.41 12.99
N GLY A 72 34.98 -6.59 13.58
CA GLY A 72 35.04 -5.13 13.49
C GLY A 72 33.98 -4.49 12.58
N GLU A 73 33.27 -5.27 11.77
CA GLU A 73 32.19 -4.74 10.94
C GLU A 73 31.03 -4.22 11.82
N PRO A 74 30.54 -2.97 11.62
CA PRO A 74 29.42 -2.43 12.38
C PRO A 74 28.16 -3.29 12.19
N LYS A 75 27.32 -3.37 13.22
CA LYS A 75 26.11 -4.21 13.18
C LYS A 75 25.15 -3.71 12.10
N ARG A 76 24.97 -4.51 11.05
CA ARG A 76 24.05 -4.22 9.94
C ARG A 76 22.60 -4.16 10.42
N TYR A 77 21.81 -3.27 9.80
CA TYR A 77 20.37 -3.17 10.04
C TYR A 77 19.64 -4.23 9.21
N THR A 78 19.45 -5.42 9.78
CA THR A 78 18.96 -6.59 9.03
C THR A 78 17.66 -7.19 9.59
N ARG A 79 16.96 -7.96 8.74
CA ARG A 79 15.68 -8.64 9.05
C ARG A 79 14.56 -7.67 9.42
N ARG A 80 14.52 -6.51 8.75
CA ARG A 80 13.59 -5.40 9.00
C ARG A 80 12.66 -5.11 7.83
N CYS A 81 12.68 -5.90 6.76
CA CYS A 81 11.84 -5.65 5.58
C CYS A 81 10.35 -5.49 5.93
N PHE A 82 9.79 -6.38 6.76
CA PHE A 82 8.41 -6.24 7.23
C PHE A 82 8.15 -4.93 7.99
N VAL A 83 9.06 -4.57 8.91
CA VAL A 83 8.94 -3.35 9.72
C VAL A 83 9.06 -2.10 8.85
N LEU A 84 9.95 -2.10 7.86
CA LEU A 84 10.13 -0.97 6.95
C LEU A 84 8.94 -0.79 6.01
N CYS A 85 8.38 -1.87 5.46
CA CYS A 85 7.14 -1.81 4.69
C CYS A 85 5.97 -1.30 5.55
N ARG A 86 5.81 -1.83 6.78
CA ARG A 86 4.80 -1.35 7.74
C ARG A 86 4.97 0.13 8.05
N THR A 87 6.21 0.55 8.34
CA THR A 87 6.54 1.93 8.70
C THR A 87 6.21 2.86 7.53
N THR A 88 6.64 2.51 6.33
CA THR A 88 6.37 3.27 5.10
C THR A 88 4.86 3.49 4.92
N MET A 89 4.07 2.41 5.04
CA MET A 89 2.61 2.50 5.01
C MET A 89 2.06 3.40 6.14
N GLN A 90 2.51 3.23 7.38
CA GLN A 90 2.05 4.03 8.51
C GLN A 90 2.37 5.53 8.34
N PHE A 91 3.54 5.87 7.81
CA PHE A 91 3.90 7.27 7.55
C PHE A 91 3.02 7.88 6.46
N GLN A 92 2.75 7.16 5.36
CA GLN A 92 1.82 7.63 4.33
C GLN A 92 0.42 7.92 4.90
N LYS A 93 -0.05 7.10 5.86
CA LYS A 93 -1.40 7.20 6.43
C LYS A 93 -1.53 8.23 7.54
N PHE A 94 -0.47 8.41 8.34
CA PHE A 94 -0.58 9.09 9.64
C PHE A 94 0.40 10.25 9.84
N ALA A 95 1.31 10.50 8.90
CA ALA A 95 2.29 11.57 8.99
C ALA A 95 2.08 12.64 7.91
N ARG A 96 2.52 13.86 8.21
CA ARG A 96 2.74 14.93 7.24
C ARG A 96 4.05 15.64 7.57
N PHE A 97 4.65 16.25 6.56
CA PHE A 97 5.95 16.91 6.67
C PHE A 97 5.80 18.42 6.52
N ASP A 98 6.66 19.17 7.22
CA ASP A 98 6.73 20.62 7.16
C ASP A 98 8.20 21.04 7.04
N PRO A 99 8.70 21.28 5.81
CA PRO A 99 10.11 21.59 5.60
C PRO A 99 10.52 22.98 6.11
N HIS A 100 9.56 23.87 6.41
CA HIS A 100 9.85 25.25 6.80
C HIS A 100 9.94 25.44 8.32
N ALA A 101 9.40 24.50 9.09
CA ALA A 101 9.50 24.50 10.55
C ALA A 101 10.87 23.93 11.03
N PRO A 102 11.36 24.36 12.21
CA PRO A 102 12.63 23.87 12.74
C PRO A 102 12.59 22.36 13.07
N PRO A 103 13.65 21.59 12.74
CA PRO A 103 13.75 20.19 13.10
C PRO A 103 13.67 19.96 14.61
N LEU A 104 13.13 18.83 15.01
CA LEU A 104 13.07 18.41 16.41
C LEU A 104 14.42 17.88 16.90
N ASP A 105 14.65 17.99 18.21
CA ASP A 105 15.66 17.16 18.87
C ASP A 105 15.32 15.65 18.75
N ASP A 106 16.31 14.80 19.02
CA ASP A 106 16.16 13.35 18.83
C ASP A 106 15.12 12.72 19.76
N ARG A 107 14.91 13.27 20.96
CA ARG A 107 13.93 12.75 21.93
C ARG A 107 12.51 13.04 21.45
N ALA A 108 12.25 14.27 21.02
CA ALA A 108 10.98 14.70 20.48
C ALA A 108 10.68 14.01 19.14
N LEU A 109 11.68 13.87 18.27
CA LEU A 109 11.57 13.11 17.03
C LEU A 109 11.20 11.64 17.28
N ALA A 110 11.92 10.97 18.18
CA ALA A 110 11.63 9.59 18.58
C ALA A 110 10.19 9.43 19.08
N ALA A 111 9.68 10.39 19.87
CA ALA A 111 8.29 10.37 20.33
C ALA A 111 7.30 10.49 19.15
N ARG A 112 7.55 11.35 18.15
CA ARG A 112 6.70 11.48 16.96
C ARG A 112 6.70 10.21 16.12
N ILE A 113 7.88 9.61 15.88
CA ILE A 113 8.01 8.35 15.16
C ILE A 113 7.17 7.27 15.85
N ARG A 114 7.29 7.11 17.17
CA ARG A 114 6.50 6.13 17.94
C ARG A 114 5.00 6.40 17.89
N ARG A 115 4.55 7.66 17.84
CA ARG A 115 3.12 7.98 17.68
C ARG A 115 2.57 7.50 16.33
N VAL A 116 3.37 7.56 15.27
CA VAL A 116 2.99 7.01 13.95
C VAL A 116 3.03 5.48 13.98
N THR A 117 4.13 4.89 14.44
CA THR A 117 4.36 3.44 14.31
C THR A 117 3.56 2.59 15.29
N ARG A 118 2.98 3.19 16.34
CA ARG A 118 2.04 2.52 17.27
C ARG A 118 0.60 2.44 16.75
N ARG A 119 0.22 3.24 15.74
CA ARG A 119 -1.10 3.14 15.10
C ARG A 119 -1.17 1.86 14.27
N ALA A 120 -2.32 1.20 14.24
CA ALA A 120 -2.42 -0.02 13.46
C ALA A 120 -2.36 0.28 11.96
N ALA A 121 -1.53 -0.47 11.22
CA ALA A 121 -1.33 -0.24 9.80
C ALA A 121 -2.60 -0.46 8.95
N TRP A 122 -3.56 -1.24 9.44
CA TRP A 122 -4.87 -1.49 8.80
C TRP A 122 -5.94 -0.42 9.07
N GLU A 123 -5.71 0.53 10.00
CA GLU A 123 -6.66 1.63 10.25
C GLU A 123 -6.77 2.56 9.04
N ASN A 124 -7.89 3.22 8.81
CA ASN A 124 -8.00 4.21 7.72
C ASN A 124 -6.98 5.36 7.88
N PRO A 125 -6.49 5.97 6.78
CA PRO A 125 -5.64 7.15 6.87
C PRO A 125 -6.28 8.27 7.69
N LEU A 126 -5.46 9.01 8.43
CA LEU A 126 -5.95 10.20 9.12
C LEU A 126 -6.22 11.33 8.12
N PRO A 127 -7.25 12.16 8.38
CA PRO A 127 -7.39 13.44 7.70
C PRO A 127 -6.10 14.26 7.82
N THR A 128 -5.73 14.97 6.75
CA THR A 128 -4.42 15.65 6.65
C THR A 128 -4.12 16.56 7.84
N ASN A 129 -5.11 17.30 8.35
CA ASN A 129 -4.96 18.19 9.51
C ASN A 129 -4.74 17.45 10.85
N GLN A 130 -5.09 16.17 10.94
CA GLN A 130 -4.90 15.32 12.13
C GLN A 130 -3.61 14.49 12.07
N ARG A 131 -2.90 14.47 10.93
CA ARG A 131 -1.65 13.72 10.78
C ARG A 131 -0.54 14.30 11.67
N VAL A 132 0.32 13.42 12.17
CA VAL A 132 1.49 13.79 12.97
C VAL A 132 2.46 14.58 12.10
N VAL A 133 2.75 15.81 12.49
CA VAL A 133 3.68 16.68 11.76
C VAL A 133 5.12 16.26 12.03
N PHE A 134 5.97 16.28 11.01
CA PHE A 134 7.43 16.15 11.12
C PHE A 134 8.09 17.41 10.53
N PRO A 135 8.58 18.33 11.38
CA PRO A 135 9.13 19.59 10.93
C PRO A 135 10.60 19.43 10.50
N GLY A 136 11.06 20.28 9.60
CA GLY A 136 12.44 20.37 9.15
C GLY A 136 12.83 19.37 8.06
N TYR A 137 11.85 18.66 7.49
CA TYR A 137 12.07 17.68 6.43
C TYR A 137 10.97 17.83 5.38
N ALA A 138 11.31 17.59 4.11
CA ALA A 138 10.33 17.60 3.02
C ALA A 138 9.45 16.35 3.02
N ASP A 139 10.01 15.20 3.39
CA ASP A 139 9.37 13.90 3.28
C ASP A 139 10.05 12.83 4.16
N LEU A 140 9.52 11.60 4.10
CA LEU A 140 10.02 10.46 4.87
C LEU A 140 11.45 10.10 4.47
N ARG A 141 11.78 10.14 3.18
CA ARG A 141 13.12 9.82 2.69
C ARG A 141 14.14 10.77 3.30
N ALA A 142 13.94 12.08 3.13
CA ALA A 142 14.84 13.11 3.65
C ALA A 142 15.01 13.00 5.18
N MET A 143 13.93 12.80 5.93
CA MET A 143 14.01 12.60 7.38
C MET A 143 14.81 11.35 7.74
N SER A 144 14.55 10.23 7.06
CA SER A 144 15.18 8.95 7.37
C SER A 144 16.66 8.89 6.97
N GLU A 145 17.09 9.68 5.99
CA GLU A 145 18.49 9.86 5.63
C GLU A 145 19.21 10.72 6.69
N ALA A 146 18.62 11.86 7.05
CA ALA A 146 19.20 12.81 8.01
C ALA A 146 19.22 12.27 9.45
N ARG A 147 18.22 11.48 9.86
CA ARG A 147 18.03 10.97 11.23
C ARG A 147 17.95 9.45 11.31
N ARG A 148 18.77 8.79 10.47
CA ARG A 148 18.81 7.33 10.30
C ARG A 148 18.78 6.54 11.61
N GLU A 149 19.64 6.88 12.56
CA GLU A 149 19.76 6.11 13.81
C GLU A 149 18.54 6.30 14.72
N VAL A 150 17.97 7.52 14.80
CA VAL A 150 16.73 7.78 15.52
C VAL A 150 15.57 6.99 14.90
N VAL A 151 15.47 6.95 13.57
CA VAL A 151 14.45 6.16 12.88
C VAL A 151 14.63 4.67 13.17
N ARG A 152 15.81 4.11 12.95
CA ARG A 152 16.11 2.68 13.18
C ARG A 152 15.77 2.23 14.59
N ALA A 153 16.04 3.06 15.59
CA ALA A 153 15.76 2.76 16.99
C ALA A 153 14.27 2.79 17.35
N ASN A 154 13.43 3.49 16.58
CA ASN A 154 12.05 3.82 16.99
C ASN A 154 10.94 3.23 16.11
N ILE A 155 11.28 2.50 15.04
CA ILE A 155 10.30 1.86 14.15
C ILE A 155 9.90 0.43 14.55
N GLY A 156 10.50 -0.09 15.62
CA GLY A 156 10.18 -1.38 16.23
C GLY A 156 11.14 -2.51 15.86
N LEU A 157 10.94 -3.70 16.44
CA LEU A 157 11.77 -4.89 16.24
C LEU A 157 11.35 -5.69 14.99
N GLY A 158 12.33 -6.21 14.25
CA GLY A 158 12.09 -7.02 13.04
C GLY A 158 11.54 -8.40 13.32
N TRP A 159 12.13 -9.09 14.31
CA TRP A 159 11.87 -10.51 14.56
C TRP A 159 10.46 -10.86 15.08
N PRO A 160 9.76 -10.04 15.92
CA PRO A 160 8.40 -10.38 16.36
C PRO A 160 7.40 -10.40 15.19
N THR A 161 7.76 -9.75 14.08
CA THR A 161 6.90 -9.67 12.91
C THR A 161 6.82 -10.98 12.15
N TYR A 162 7.89 -11.78 12.16
CA TYR A 162 7.89 -13.12 11.55
C TYR A 162 6.98 -14.09 12.31
N PHE A 163 6.79 -13.88 13.62
CA PHE A 163 5.93 -14.70 14.50
C PHE A 163 4.49 -14.16 14.65
N ARG A 164 4.05 -13.22 13.80
CA ARG A 164 2.62 -12.84 13.76
C ARG A 164 1.79 -14.05 13.38
N PHE A 165 0.67 -14.27 14.07
CA PHE A 165 -0.22 -15.41 13.84
C PHE A 165 -0.66 -15.52 12.37
N GLY A 166 -0.94 -14.39 11.71
CA GLY A 166 -1.30 -14.38 10.29
C GLY A 166 -0.19 -14.82 9.34
N ASN A 167 1.08 -14.82 9.75
CA ASN A 167 2.18 -15.31 8.91
C ASN A 167 2.26 -16.84 8.88
N PHE A 168 1.64 -17.59 9.80
CA PHE A 168 1.53 -19.07 9.69
C PHE A 168 0.84 -19.50 8.39
N ARG A 169 0.07 -18.60 7.75
CA ARG A 169 -0.48 -18.81 6.40
C ARG A 169 0.57 -19.20 5.37
N MET A 170 1.83 -18.79 5.56
CA MET A 170 2.94 -19.14 4.66
C MET A 170 3.25 -20.63 4.61
N LEU A 171 2.83 -21.41 5.63
CA LEU A 171 3.03 -22.84 5.69
C LEU A 171 2.04 -23.61 4.81
N PHE A 172 0.95 -22.97 4.37
CA PHE A 172 -0.04 -23.61 3.51
C PHE A 172 0.26 -23.34 2.05
N GLU A 173 0.27 -24.40 1.26
CA GLU A 173 0.25 -24.26 -0.18
C GLU A 173 -1.16 -23.89 -0.64
N HIS A 174 -1.31 -22.66 -1.13
CA HIS A 174 -2.58 -22.20 -1.67
C HIS A 174 -2.71 -22.55 -3.16
N ASP A 175 -3.95 -22.73 -3.61
CA ASP A 175 -4.29 -23.04 -5.00
C ASP A 175 -4.25 -21.79 -5.90
N SER A 176 -4.49 -21.99 -7.20
CA SER A 176 -4.52 -20.89 -8.18
C SER A 176 -5.57 -19.83 -7.86
N LYS A 177 -6.69 -20.22 -7.23
CA LYS A 177 -7.78 -19.31 -6.86
C LYS A 177 -7.33 -18.31 -5.80
N TYR A 178 -6.54 -18.73 -4.82
CA TYR A 178 -5.99 -17.81 -3.83
C TYR A 178 -5.10 -16.73 -4.47
N TYR A 179 -4.29 -17.09 -5.47
CA TYR A 179 -3.43 -16.12 -6.14
C TYR A 179 -4.25 -15.15 -7.00
N GLU A 180 -5.32 -15.62 -7.65
CA GLU A 180 -6.28 -14.75 -8.33
C GLU A 180 -6.98 -13.79 -7.36
N GLU A 181 -7.43 -14.28 -6.20
CA GLU A 181 -8.02 -13.43 -5.15
C GLU A 181 -6.99 -12.41 -4.63
N THR A 182 -5.74 -12.82 -4.46
CA THR A 182 -4.65 -11.93 -4.05
C THR A 182 -4.39 -10.85 -5.11
N HIS A 183 -4.39 -11.22 -6.39
CA HIS A 183 -4.29 -10.28 -7.52
C HIS A 183 -5.46 -9.30 -7.55
N ALA A 184 -6.70 -9.78 -7.39
CA ALA A 184 -7.87 -8.93 -7.26
C ALA A 184 -7.75 -7.97 -6.07
N ASN A 185 -7.23 -8.44 -4.93
CA ASN A 185 -7.00 -7.62 -3.74
C ASN A 185 -5.92 -6.55 -3.96
N VAL A 186 -4.83 -6.85 -4.68
CA VAL A 186 -3.81 -5.86 -5.07
C VAL A 186 -4.47 -4.78 -5.91
N ASN A 187 -5.19 -5.15 -6.97
CA ASN A 187 -5.85 -4.20 -7.87
C ASN A 187 -6.90 -3.34 -7.14
N ALA A 188 -7.74 -3.96 -6.30
CA ALA A 188 -8.74 -3.23 -5.52
C ALA A 188 -8.10 -2.25 -4.54
N THR A 189 -6.98 -2.61 -3.94
CA THR A 189 -6.23 -1.73 -3.00
C THR A 189 -5.64 -0.54 -3.73
N LEU A 190 -4.94 -0.78 -4.85
CA LEU A 190 -4.35 0.29 -5.65
C LEU A 190 -5.41 1.22 -6.27
N ALA A 191 -6.57 0.69 -6.65
CA ALA A 191 -7.70 1.47 -7.16
C ALA A 191 -8.31 2.42 -6.12
N ARG A 192 -8.15 2.13 -4.81
CA ARG A 192 -8.50 3.05 -3.72
C ARG A 192 -7.41 4.08 -3.39
N GLY A 193 -6.29 4.07 -4.12
CA GLY A 193 -5.13 4.90 -3.80
C GLY A 193 -4.39 4.45 -2.54
N GLU A 194 -4.60 3.19 -2.12
CA GLU A 194 -3.96 2.60 -0.94
C GLU A 194 -2.73 1.76 -1.33
N LEU A 195 -1.93 1.39 -0.32
CA LEU A 195 -0.72 0.60 -0.47
C LEU A 195 -1.00 -0.87 -0.10
N PHE A 196 -0.37 -1.80 -0.81
CA PHE A 196 -0.48 -3.24 -0.51
C PHE A 196 0.87 -3.76 -0.03
N VAL A 197 0.95 -4.29 1.20
CA VAL A 197 2.16 -4.96 1.67
C VAL A 197 2.04 -6.46 1.40
N GLY A 198 2.94 -6.96 0.56
CA GLY A 198 3.05 -8.37 0.21
C GLY A 198 4.20 -9.02 0.94
N PHE A 199 3.93 -10.16 1.57
CA PHE A 199 4.95 -11.10 2.00
C PHE A 199 5.21 -12.11 0.88
N LEU A 200 6.43 -12.08 0.35
CA LEU A 200 6.94 -12.95 -0.71
C LEU A 200 7.68 -14.15 -0.12
N THR A 201 7.31 -15.35 -0.57
CA THR A 201 8.03 -16.57 -0.19
C THR A 201 8.02 -17.64 -1.28
N THR A 202 9.06 -18.47 -1.30
CA THR A 202 9.16 -19.70 -2.11
C THR A 202 9.18 -20.95 -1.23
N TYR A 203 8.65 -20.86 0.00
CA TYR A 203 8.51 -22.01 0.89
C TYR A 203 7.91 -23.23 0.13
N PRO A 204 8.48 -24.45 0.30
CA PRO A 204 9.54 -24.82 1.25
C PRO A 204 10.99 -24.54 0.80
N ARG A 205 11.23 -24.14 -0.45
CA ARG A 205 12.60 -23.89 -0.98
C ARG A 205 13.30 -22.70 -0.31
N LEU A 206 12.52 -21.76 0.25
CA LEU A 206 13.00 -20.60 1.02
C LEU A 206 14.08 -19.75 0.30
N SER A 207 14.08 -19.74 -1.03
CA SER A 207 14.94 -18.83 -1.82
C SER A 207 14.58 -17.35 -1.61
N ILE A 208 13.35 -17.05 -1.16
CA ILE A 208 12.94 -15.72 -0.69
C ILE A 208 12.02 -15.83 0.54
N ASN A 209 12.19 -14.90 1.48
CA ASN A 209 11.33 -14.71 2.65
C ASN A 209 11.35 -13.21 3.02
N HIS A 210 10.57 -12.43 2.27
CA HIS A 210 10.76 -10.98 2.18
C HIS A 210 9.46 -10.20 2.09
N ALA A 211 9.41 -8.99 2.63
CA ALA A 211 8.25 -8.13 2.52
C ALA A 211 8.53 -6.97 1.57
N VAL A 212 7.59 -6.72 0.66
CA VAL A 212 7.61 -5.60 -0.28
C VAL A 212 6.32 -4.79 -0.16
N LEU A 213 6.36 -3.52 -0.55
CA LEU A 213 5.20 -2.64 -0.57
C LEU A 213 4.87 -2.26 -2.00
N VAL A 214 3.74 -2.75 -2.50
CA VAL A 214 3.19 -2.43 -3.82
C VAL A 214 2.46 -1.10 -3.73
N TYR A 215 2.82 -0.14 -4.60
CA TYR A 215 2.25 1.21 -4.57
C TYR A 215 1.66 1.66 -5.91
N LYS A 216 2.00 1.01 -7.02
CA LYS A 216 1.53 1.44 -8.34
C LYS A 216 1.53 0.29 -9.33
N ARG A 217 0.51 0.25 -10.20
CA ARG A 217 0.53 -0.57 -11.42
C ARG A 217 1.37 0.14 -12.48
N ASN A 218 2.31 -0.56 -13.10
CA ASN A 218 3.13 -0.02 -14.19
C ASN A 218 2.27 0.03 -15.48
N PRO A 219 2.00 1.22 -16.05
CA PRO A 219 1.16 1.35 -17.25
C PRO A 219 1.77 0.70 -18.50
N ALA A 220 3.08 0.50 -18.53
CA ALA A 220 3.79 -0.12 -19.66
C ALA A 220 3.47 -1.63 -19.84
N SER A 221 2.60 -2.21 -19.00
CA SER A 221 2.20 -3.62 -18.99
C SER A 221 1.32 -4.07 -20.18
N GLN A 222 1.22 -3.33 -21.28
CA GLN A 222 0.09 -3.49 -22.20
C GLN A 222 0.25 -4.51 -23.34
N ASN A 223 1.38 -5.16 -23.55
CA ASN A 223 1.58 -5.92 -24.81
C ASN A 223 1.90 -7.42 -24.69
N ASP A 224 2.24 -7.95 -23.51
CA ASP A 224 2.71 -9.34 -23.35
C ASP A 224 1.84 -10.20 -22.42
N GLY A 225 0.70 -9.68 -21.96
CA GLY A 225 -0.19 -10.39 -21.03
C GLY A 225 0.34 -10.51 -19.60
N ILE A 226 1.44 -9.82 -19.28
CA ILE A 226 2.05 -9.77 -17.94
C ILE A 226 1.76 -8.40 -17.32
N GLU A 227 0.97 -8.40 -16.26
CA GLU A 227 0.77 -7.19 -15.47
C GLU A 227 1.98 -6.94 -14.57
N ARG A 228 2.42 -5.69 -14.50
CA ARG A 228 3.58 -5.29 -13.71
C ARG A 228 3.17 -4.29 -12.64
N PHE A 229 3.70 -4.48 -11.45
CA PHE A 229 3.48 -3.62 -10.30
C PHE A 229 4.82 -3.11 -9.79
N LEU A 230 4.91 -1.81 -9.53
CA LEU A 230 6.06 -1.19 -8.88
C LEU A 230 5.95 -1.39 -7.38
N VAL A 231 7.05 -1.83 -6.79
CA VAL A 231 7.17 -2.11 -5.36
C VAL A 231 8.35 -1.37 -4.74
N TYR A 232 8.16 -0.91 -3.52
CA TYR A 232 9.25 -0.58 -2.62
C TYR A 232 9.76 -1.86 -1.97
N ASP A 233 11.03 -2.16 -2.24
CA ASP A 233 11.78 -3.21 -1.58
C ASP A 233 12.74 -2.57 -0.57
N PRO A 234 12.62 -2.87 0.74
CA PRO A 234 13.50 -2.32 1.76
C PRO A 234 15.00 -2.65 1.62
N ASN A 235 15.38 -3.70 0.88
CA ASN A 235 16.78 -4.00 0.58
C ASN A 235 17.33 -3.08 -0.52
N HIS A 236 16.44 -2.45 -1.30
CA HIS A 236 16.75 -1.67 -2.48
C HIS A 236 16.16 -0.25 -2.41
N PRO A 237 16.67 0.61 -1.51
CA PRO A 237 16.18 1.98 -1.39
C PRO A 237 16.53 2.85 -2.61
N GLU A 238 17.42 2.43 -3.50
CA GLU A 238 17.88 3.20 -4.65
C GLU A 238 16.86 3.29 -5.80
N ALA A 239 16.07 2.23 -6.01
CA ALA A 239 15.14 2.15 -7.13
C ALA A 239 13.97 1.20 -6.82
N PRO A 240 12.77 1.45 -7.39
CA PRO A 240 11.67 0.53 -7.25
C PRO A 240 11.98 -0.81 -7.93
N ARG A 241 11.34 -1.86 -7.41
CA ARG A 241 11.41 -3.22 -7.94
C ARG A 241 10.07 -3.58 -8.56
N GLU A 242 10.04 -4.69 -9.29
CA GLU A 242 8.87 -5.16 -10.01
C GLU A 242 8.34 -6.48 -9.47
N LEU A 243 7.05 -6.50 -9.18
CA LEU A 243 6.25 -7.71 -8.97
C LEU A 243 5.34 -7.87 -10.19
N THR A 244 5.31 -9.06 -10.77
CA THR A 244 4.52 -9.34 -11.97
C THR A 244 3.42 -10.37 -11.71
N TRP A 245 2.36 -10.30 -12.51
CA TRP A 245 1.26 -11.26 -12.53
C TRP A 245 1.05 -11.77 -13.95
N SER A 246 1.10 -13.10 -14.11
CA SER A 246 0.72 -13.79 -15.35
C SER A 246 -0.71 -14.30 -15.22
N SER A 247 -1.63 -13.76 -16.03
CA SER A 247 -3.01 -14.27 -16.07
C SER A 247 -3.10 -15.68 -16.66
N ARG A 248 -2.15 -16.03 -17.54
CA ARG A 248 -2.02 -17.37 -18.13
C ARG A 248 -1.65 -18.41 -17.08
N ASP A 249 -0.65 -18.10 -16.25
CA ASP A 249 -0.10 -19.04 -15.27
C ASP A 249 -0.75 -18.90 -13.89
N ARG A 250 -1.59 -17.88 -13.71
CA ARG A 250 -2.25 -17.51 -12.45
C ARG A 250 -1.26 -17.40 -11.30
N ALA A 251 -0.13 -16.76 -11.59
CA ALA A 251 1.04 -16.77 -10.73
C ALA A 251 1.70 -15.40 -10.66
N PHE A 252 2.26 -15.12 -9.48
CA PHE A 252 3.14 -13.98 -9.28
C PHE A 252 4.60 -14.38 -9.53
N ALA A 253 5.36 -13.43 -10.07
CA ALA A 253 6.81 -13.52 -10.11
C ALA A 253 7.44 -12.22 -9.59
N TYR A 254 8.60 -12.35 -8.95
CA TYR A 254 9.39 -11.22 -8.49
C TYR A 254 10.64 -11.08 -9.35
N GLN A 255 11.05 -9.84 -9.60
CA GLN A 255 12.22 -9.57 -10.42
C GLN A 255 13.49 -10.21 -9.83
N LYS A 256 14.46 -10.48 -10.70
CA LYS A 256 15.81 -10.85 -10.28
C LYS A 256 16.52 -9.65 -9.67
N ASP A 257 17.27 -9.89 -8.61
CA ASP A 257 18.23 -8.96 -8.03
C ASP A 257 19.44 -9.73 -7.45
N TRP A 258 20.21 -9.11 -6.55
CA TRP A 258 21.40 -9.73 -5.95
C TRP A 258 21.06 -10.66 -4.77
N ASP A 259 19.87 -10.51 -4.18
CA ASP A 259 19.37 -11.33 -3.07
C ASP A 259 18.42 -12.44 -3.57
N PHE A 260 17.82 -12.31 -4.75
CA PHE A 260 16.85 -13.25 -5.30
C PHE A 260 17.08 -13.50 -6.78
N ILE A 261 17.05 -14.78 -7.17
CA ILE A 261 17.25 -15.22 -8.56
C ILE A 261 16.16 -14.78 -9.53
N GLY A 262 15.05 -14.26 -9.01
CA GLY A 262 13.87 -13.92 -9.79
C GLY A 262 12.96 -15.12 -10.04
N GLY A 263 11.75 -14.84 -10.51
CA GLY A 263 10.76 -15.84 -10.87
C GLY A 263 9.67 -16.02 -9.84
N PHE A 264 9.04 -17.20 -9.83
CA PHE A 264 7.81 -17.48 -9.08
C PHE A 264 7.93 -17.16 -7.59
N VAL A 265 6.91 -16.49 -7.05
CA VAL A 265 6.76 -16.24 -5.61
C VAL A 265 5.31 -16.47 -5.18
N ARG A 266 5.14 -16.99 -3.97
CA ARG A 266 3.85 -16.93 -3.25
C ARG A 266 3.74 -15.55 -2.61
N VAL A 267 2.58 -14.90 -2.77
CA VAL A 267 2.32 -13.56 -2.21
C VAL A 267 1.21 -13.67 -1.17
N TYR A 268 1.49 -13.20 0.05
CA TYR A 268 0.52 -13.10 1.12
C TYR A 268 0.31 -11.64 1.50
N GLN A 269 -0.94 -11.17 1.53
CA GLN A 269 -1.22 -9.86 2.08
C GLN A 269 -0.95 -9.86 3.59
N ILE A 270 -0.19 -8.85 4.04
CA ILE A 270 0.04 -8.53 5.44
C ILE A 270 -0.37 -7.07 5.71
N TYR A 271 -0.71 -6.77 6.96
CA TYR A 271 -1.12 -5.44 7.43
C TYR A 271 -2.39 -4.84 6.80
N GLY A 272 -3.12 -5.57 5.96
CA GLY A 272 -4.40 -5.13 5.42
C GLY A 272 -5.57 -5.31 6.40
N LYS A 273 -5.43 -6.17 7.41
CA LYS A 273 -6.47 -6.49 8.40
C LYS A 273 -5.84 -6.71 9.78
N TRP A 274 -6.64 -6.60 10.84
CA TRP A 274 -6.21 -6.79 12.24
C TRP A 274 -5.42 -8.08 12.45
N LEU A 275 -5.97 -9.22 12.04
CA LEU A 275 -5.44 -10.55 12.34
C LEU A 275 -4.46 -11.09 11.28
N GLN A 276 -4.05 -10.26 10.33
CA GLN A 276 -3.05 -10.62 9.32
C GLN A 276 -1.62 -10.53 9.85
#